data_AF-K1TB26-F1
#
_entry.id   AF-K1TB26-F1
#
_cell.length_a   1.000
_cell.length_b   1.000
_cell.length_c   1.000
_cell.angle_alpha   90.00
_cell.angle_beta   90.00
_cell.angle_gamma   90.00
#
_symmetry.space_group_name_H-M   'P 1'
#
loop_
_entity.id
_entity.type
_entity.pdbx_description
1 polymer ?
#
loop_
_entity_poly.entity_id
_entity_poly.type
_entity_poly.pdbx_seq_one_letter_code
_entity_poly.pdbx_strand_id
1 'polypeptide(L)'
;IREPQNLLLNKSVSASSSHPSCPASKVNDGDASQGSRWAAANSDLPAWLEFNLGSEQTFNSVTITENIVPNWASERITGLEFQAWNGTEYTTISTYSGTIGTSKTISLPETTSSKFKVLITGLQEDTTKNSKGQTDPSIQEIELYYR
;
A
#
# COMPACT_ATOMS: atom_id res chain seq x y z
N ILE A 1 -16.05 16.72 -15.19
CA ILE A 1 -16.05 15.70 -14.11
C ILE A 1 -14.85 16.04 -13.24
N ARG A 2 -15.01 16.19 -11.93
CA ARG A 2 -13.89 16.48 -11.02
C ARG A 2 -13.17 15.16 -10.74
N GLU A 3 -11.85 15.13 -10.88
CA GLU A 3 -11.06 13.96 -10.51
C GLU A 3 -11.32 13.58 -9.05
N PRO A 4 -11.47 12.28 -8.73
CA PRO A 4 -11.68 11.84 -7.36
C PRO A 4 -10.48 12.24 -6.48
N GLN A 5 -10.74 12.71 -5.26
CA GLN A 5 -9.71 13.16 -4.34
C GLN A 5 -9.07 11.96 -3.62
N ASN A 6 -7.74 11.84 -3.66
CA ASN A 6 -7.02 10.85 -2.85
C ASN A 6 -7.13 11.24 -1.36
N LEU A 7 -7.80 10.41 -0.58
CA LEU A 7 -8.05 10.62 0.85
C LEU A 7 -6.81 10.38 1.71
N LEU A 8 -5.79 9.70 1.18
CA LEU A 8 -4.52 9.45 1.87
C LEU A 8 -3.48 10.53 1.64
N LEU A 9 -3.67 11.42 0.65
CA LEU A 9 -2.66 12.39 0.27
C LEU A 9 -2.19 13.24 1.47
N ASN A 10 -0.88 13.20 1.75
CA ASN A 10 -0.22 13.88 2.87
C ASN A 10 -0.76 13.55 4.27
N LYS A 11 -1.51 12.45 4.42
CA LYS A 11 -1.93 11.95 5.74
C LYS A 11 -0.77 11.33 6.47
N SER A 12 -0.82 11.36 7.81
CA SER A 12 0.19 10.67 8.62
C SER A 12 0.11 9.17 8.36
N VAL A 13 1.26 8.56 8.06
CA VAL A 13 1.39 7.13 7.79
C VAL A 13 2.51 6.52 8.63
N SER A 14 2.28 5.31 9.13
CA SER A 14 3.27 4.49 9.84
C SER A 14 3.35 3.11 9.20
N ALA A 15 4.49 2.44 9.34
CA ALA A 15 4.69 1.10 8.80
C ALA A 15 5.24 0.13 9.86
N SER A 16 5.06 -1.17 9.64
CA SER A 16 5.65 -2.24 10.46
C SER A 16 7.18 -2.12 10.54
N SER A 17 7.79 -1.78 9.42
CA SER A 17 9.21 -1.50 9.27
C SER A 17 9.42 -0.58 8.08
N SER A 18 10.61 0.01 7.95
CA SER A 18 10.99 0.78 6.76
C SER A 18 12.49 0.71 6.55
N HIS A 19 12.91 0.60 5.30
CA HIS A 19 14.28 0.90 4.93
C HIS A 19 14.54 2.40 5.19
N PRO A 20 15.67 2.82 5.80
CA PRO A 20 15.91 4.21 6.20
C PRO A 20 15.78 5.25 5.09
N SER A 21 16.11 4.87 3.84
CA SER A 21 16.00 5.75 2.67
C SER A 21 14.65 5.68 1.95
N CYS A 22 13.75 4.79 2.36
CA CYS A 22 12.45 4.56 1.74
C CYS A 22 11.36 4.55 2.82
N PRO A 23 11.15 5.67 3.53
CA PRO A 23 10.25 5.74 4.68
C PRO A 23 8.78 5.63 4.26
N ALA A 24 7.91 5.29 5.21
CA ALA A 24 6.47 5.16 4.99
C ALA A 24 5.83 6.43 4.40
N SER A 25 6.33 7.63 4.74
CA SER A 25 5.81 8.90 4.23
C SER A 25 5.88 9.07 2.71
N LYS A 26 6.52 8.13 2.00
CA LYS A 26 6.61 8.13 0.55
C LYS A 26 5.43 7.49 -0.17
N VAL A 27 4.57 6.72 0.51
CA VAL A 27 3.44 6.05 -0.18
C VAL A 27 2.22 6.92 -0.39
N ASN A 28 2.25 8.18 0.04
CA ASN A 28 1.10 9.07 -0.06
C ASN A 28 1.53 10.53 -0.21
N ASP A 29 2.69 10.77 -0.81
CA ASP A 29 3.22 12.12 -1.04
C ASP A 29 2.82 12.68 -2.42
N GLY A 30 2.08 11.91 -3.21
CA GLY A 30 1.62 12.29 -4.55
C GLY A 30 2.70 12.16 -5.64
N ASP A 31 3.88 11.62 -5.32
CA ASP A 31 4.93 11.29 -6.27
C ASP A 31 5.02 9.77 -6.46
N ALA A 32 4.37 9.26 -7.50
CA ALA A 32 4.45 7.84 -7.87
C ALA A 32 5.69 7.49 -8.73
N SER A 33 6.77 8.28 -8.67
CA SER A 33 8.00 7.96 -9.37
C SER A 33 8.78 6.84 -8.68
N GLN A 34 9.64 6.15 -9.43
CA GLN A 34 10.50 5.09 -8.90
C GLN A 34 11.41 5.53 -7.73
N GLY A 35 11.76 6.82 -7.67
CA GLY A 35 12.58 7.41 -6.62
C GLY A 35 11.82 7.68 -5.32
N SER A 36 10.50 7.79 -5.39
CA SER A 36 9.62 8.07 -4.25
C SER A 36 8.84 6.81 -3.91
N ARG A 37 9.30 6.09 -2.89
CA ARG A 37 8.69 4.83 -2.48
C ARG A 37 8.96 4.53 -1.02
N TRP A 38 8.08 3.75 -0.42
CA TRP A 38 8.38 2.97 0.76
C TRP A 38 8.97 1.62 0.39
N ALA A 39 9.84 1.09 1.25
CA ALA A 39 10.25 -0.30 1.22
C ALA A 39 10.28 -0.83 2.65
N ALA A 40 9.77 -2.04 2.87
CA ALA A 40 9.96 -2.71 4.15
C ALA A 40 11.46 -2.92 4.44
N ALA A 41 11.82 -3.01 5.72
CA ALA A 41 13.20 -3.27 6.09
C ALA A 41 13.64 -4.72 5.81
N ASN A 42 12.66 -5.63 5.68
CA ASN A 42 12.81 -7.07 5.50
C ASN A 42 11.49 -7.66 4.97
N SER A 43 11.44 -8.99 4.85
CA SER A 43 10.32 -9.74 4.26
C SER A 43 9.36 -10.31 5.32
N ASP A 44 9.40 -9.79 6.54
CA ASP A 44 8.54 -10.28 7.63
C ASP A 44 7.06 -9.98 7.33
N LEU A 45 6.20 -10.98 7.52
CA LEU A 45 4.77 -10.87 7.27
C LEU A 45 3.95 -11.05 8.58
N PRO A 46 2.83 -10.31 8.73
CA PRO A 46 2.35 -9.27 7.81
C PRO A 46 3.19 -7.98 7.91
N ALA A 47 3.64 -7.47 6.76
CA ALA A 47 4.09 -6.08 6.69
C ALA A 47 2.85 -5.19 6.61
N TRP A 48 2.87 -3.99 7.19
CA TRP A 48 1.68 -3.14 7.20
C TRP A 48 2.01 -1.66 7.05
N LEU A 49 1.05 -0.92 6.49
CA LEU A 49 1.00 0.54 6.41
C LEU A 49 -0.31 1.01 7.04
N GLU A 50 -0.24 1.85 8.06
CA GLU A 50 -1.39 2.43 8.77
C GLU A 50 -1.48 3.94 8.48
N PHE A 51 -2.63 4.37 8.00
CA PHE A 51 -2.93 5.76 7.68
C PHE A 51 -3.92 6.35 8.67
N ASN A 52 -3.61 7.53 9.19
CA ASN A 52 -4.54 8.34 9.98
C ASN A 52 -5.22 9.38 9.09
N LEU A 53 -6.53 9.23 8.87
CA LEU A 53 -7.31 10.10 7.98
C LEU A 53 -7.63 11.46 8.62
N GLY A 54 -7.47 11.58 9.95
CA GLY A 54 -7.70 12.79 10.74
C GLY A 54 -9.16 13.03 11.15
N SER A 55 -10.11 12.51 10.37
CA SER A 55 -11.54 12.43 10.69
C SER A 55 -12.13 11.21 9.99
N GLU A 56 -13.39 10.89 10.28
CA GLU A 56 -14.10 9.90 9.48
C GLU A 56 -14.17 10.33 8.01
N GLN A 57 -13.83 9.40 7.12
CA GLN A 57 -13.92 9.54 5.68
C GLN A 57 -14.60 8.28 5.13
N THR A 58 -15.45 8.44 4.12
CA THR A 58 -16.06 7.33 3.41
C THR A 58 -15.27 7.01 2.15
N PHE A 59 -15.02 5.73 1.89
CA PHE A 59 -14.24 5.24 0.75
C PHE A 59 -14.75 3.88 0.28
N ASN A 60 -14.44 3.53 -0.97
CA ASN A 60 -14.85 2.26 -1.59
C ASN A 60 -13.85 1.76 -2.64
N SER A 61 -12.69 2.39 -2.77
CA SER A 61 -11.68 2.01 -3.75
C SER A 61 -10.29 2.36 -3.27
N VAL A 62 -9.34 1.45 -3.49
CA VAL A 62 -7.91 1.67 -3.23
C VAL A 62 -7.12 1.37 -4.50
N THR A 63 -6.18 2.25 -4.85
CA THR A 63 -5.16 2.00 -5.87
C THR A 63 -3.82 1.85 -5.19
N ILE A 64 -3.05 0.82 -5.57
CA ILE A 64 -1.68 0.59 -5.09
C ILE A 64 -0.77 0.49 -6.30
N THR A 65 0.35 1.21 -6.25
CA THR A 65 1.39 1.19 -7.28
C THR A 65 2.65 0.58 -6.69
N GLU A 66 3.00 -0.64 -7.13
CA GLU A 66 4.20 -1.34 -6.67
C GLU A 66 5.46 -0.78 -7.36
N ASN A 67 6.58 -0.74 -6.65
CA ASN A 67 7.84 -0.30 -7.24
C ASN A 67 8.47 -1.39 -8.11
N ILE A 68 8.08 -1.42 -9.39
CA ILE A 68 8.63 -2.31 -10.43
C ILE A 68 9.67 -1.56 -11.25
N VAL A 69 10.81 -2.21 -11.50
CA VAL A 69 11.96 -1.61 -12.19
C VAL A 69 12.52 -2.63 -13.19
N PRO A 70 12.54 -2.34 -14.49
CA PRO A 70 13.06 -3.27 -15.49
C PRO A 70 14.47 -3.77 -15.13
N ASN A 71 14.63 -5.10 -15.09
CA ASN A 71 15.86 -5.81 -14.69
C ASN A 71 16.28 -5.72 -13.22
N TRP A 72 15.58 -4.96 -12.36
CA TRP A 72 15.98 -4.71 -10.98
C TRP A 72 14.90 -5.00 -9.94
N ALA A 73 13.61 -4.87 -10.30
CA ALA A 73 12.51 -5.20 -9.44
C ALA A 73 11.31 -5.74 -10.22
N SER A 74 10.78 -6.92 -9.88
CA SER A 74 9.48 -7.43 -10.36
C SER A 74 8.39 -7.26 -9.30
N GLU A 75 7.16 -7.67 -9.64
CA GLU A 75 6.08 -7.85 -8.67
C GLU A 75 6.54 -8.80 -7.56
N ARG A 76 6.36 -8.39 -6.31
CA ARG A 76 6.69 -9.18 -5.13
C ARG A 76 5.50 -9.35 -4.20
N ILE A 77 4.53 -8.43 -4.20
CA ILE A 77 3.32 -8.58 -3.38
C ILE A 77 2.35 -9.56 -4.03
N THR A 78 1.90 -10.57 -3.28
CA THR A 78 0.93 -11.59 -3.75
C THR A 78 -0.33 -11.68 -2.91
N GLY A 79 -0.38 -10.99 -1.77
CA GLY A 79 -1.52 -10.98 -0.88
C GLY A 79 -1.64 -9.65 -0.16
N LEU A 80 -2.87 -9.13 -0.09
CA LEU A 80 -3.21 -7.94 0.66
C LEU A 80 -4.45 -8.17 1.52
N GLU A 81 -4.49 -7.48 2.65
CA GLU A 81 -5.68 -7.31 3.47
C GLU A 81 -5.89 -5.84 3.79
N PHE A 82 -7.13 -5.39 3.66
CA PHE A 82 -7.54 -4.01 3.95
C PHE A 82 -8.35 -3.99 5.23
N GLN A 83 -7.97 -3.11 6.16
CA GLN A 83 -8.66 -2.95 7.43
C GLN A 83 -9.10 -1.51 7.66
N ALA A 84 -10.20 -1.35 8.38
CA ALA A 84 -10.74 -0.09 8.84
C ALA A 84 -10.88 -0.08 10.37
N TRP A 85 -10.85 1.09 10.98
CA TRP A 85 -11.00 1.25 12.42
C TRP A 85 -12.47 1.48 12.75
N ASN A 86 -13.04 0.63 13.61
CA ASN A 86 -14.46 0.73 14.01
C ASN A 86 -14.69 1.59 15.27
N GLY A 87 -13.65 2.24 15.78
CA GLY A 87 -13.69 2.99 17.04
C GLY A 87 -12.94 2.30 18.19
N THR A 88 -12.84 0.97 18.16
CA THR A 88 -12.23 0.15 19.23
C THR A 88 -11.13 -0.78 18.71
N GLU A 89 -11.29 -1.32 17.51
CA GLU A 89 -10.35 -2.24 16.89
C GLU A 89 -10.33 -2.10 15.37
N TYR A 90 -9.33 -2.72 14.74
CA TYR A 90 -9.28 -2.88 13.29
C TYR A 90 -10.12 -4.08 12.87
N THR A 91 -10.95 -3.89 11.84
CA THR A 91 -11.70 -4.96 11.20
C THR A 91 -11.28 -5.10 9.74
N THR A 92 -11.12 -6.34 9.29
CA THR A 92 -10.91 -6.66 7.88
C THR A 92 -12.14 -6.32 7.07
N ILE A 93 -11.98 -5.48 6.04
CA ILE A 93 -13.06 -5.08 5.14
C ILE A 93 -12.94 -5.74 3.76
N SER A 94 -11.73 -6.13 3.35
CA SER A 94 -11.50 -6.80 2.07
C SER A 94 -10.16 -7.52 2.09
N THR A 95 -10.02 -8.56 1.27
CA THR A 95 -8.77 -9.25 1.00
C THR A 95 -8.54 -9.33 -0.50
N TYR A 96 -7.28 -9.39 -0.90
CA TYR A 96 -6.87 -9.58 -2.28
C TYR A 96 -5.77 -10.63 -2.35
N SER A 97 -5.87 -11.53 -3.34
CA SER A 97 -4.88 -12.56 -3.64
C SER A 97 -4.50 -12.46 -5.11
N GLY A 98 -3.21 -12.44 -5.38
CA GLY A 98 -2.62 -12.19 -6.70
C GLY A 98 -1.60 -11.05 -6.68
N THR A 99 -0.89 -10.89 -7.80
CA THR A 99 0.09 -9.82 -7.95
C THR A 99 -0.57 -8.49 -8.28
N ILE A 100 0.03 -7.39 -7.82
CA ILE A 100 -0.47 -6.03 -8.05
C ILE A 100 -0.17 -5.57 -9.49
N GLY A 101 0.92 -6.04 -10.09
CA GLY A 101 1.47 -5.42 -11.30
C GLY A 101 2.04 -4.04 -10.99
N THR A 102 2.26 -3.23 -12.03
CA THR A 102 2.71 -1.84 -11.84
C THR A 102 1.73 -1.04 -11.00
N SER A 103 0.42 -1.18 -11.27
CA SER A 103 -0.62 -0.52 -10.48
C SER A 103 -1.91 -1.34 -10.53
N LYS A 104 -2.60 -1.43 -9.40
CA LYS A 104 -3.88 -2.12 -9.24
C LYS A 104 -4.88 -1.26 -8.51
N THR A 105 -6.07 -1.14 -9.07
CA THR A 105 -7.25 -0.66 -8.35
C THR A 105 -8.06 -1.84 -7.85
N ILE A 106 -8.40 -1.84 -6.56
CA ILE A 106 -9.20 -2.84 -5.87
C ILE A 106 -10.45 -2.15 -5.33
N SER A 107 -11.62 -2.72 -5.64
CA SER A 107 -12.89 -2.29 -5.06
C SER A 107 -12.98 -2.76 -3.61
N LEU A 108 -13.42 -1.86 -2.74
CA LEU A 108 -13.67 -2.12 -1.33
C LEU A 108 -15.19 -2.01 -1.08
N PRO A 109 -15.73 -2.69 -0.07
CA PRO A 109 -17.03 -2.32 0.46
C PRO A 109 -17.02 -0.86 0.90
N GLU A 110 -18.12 -0.14 0.65
CA GLU A 110 -18.27 1.23 1.15
C GLU A 110 -18.10 1.25 2.66
N THR A 111 -17.07 1.97 3.12
CA THR A 111 -16.64 1.97 4.51
C THR A 111 -16.39 3.39 4.97
N THR A 112 -16.88 3.74 6.16
CA THR A 112 -16.57 4.99 6.84
C THR A 112 -15.63 4.70 8.00
N SER A 113 -14.46 5.36 8.04
CA SER A 113 -13.46 5.16 9.09
C SER A 113 -12.56 6.38 9.25
N SER A 114 -11.96 6.53 10.43
CA SER A 114 -10.91 7.53 10.72
C SER A 114 -9.49 7.01 10.48
N LYS A 115 -9.32 5.69 10.30
CA LYS A 115 -8.04 5.07 9.95
C LYS A 115 -8.21 4.00 8.88
N PHE A 116 -7.19 3.84 8.06
CA PHE A 116 -7.14 2.79 7.04
C PHE A 116 -5.82 2.05 7.17
N LYS A 117 -5.83 0.73 7.04
CA LYS A 117 -4.63 -0.08 7.15
C LYS A 117 -4.55 -1.06 6.00
N VAL A 118 -3.37 -1.13 5.37
CA VAL A 118 -3.04 -2.10 4.33
C VAL A 118 -2.04 -3.07 4.93
N LEU A 119 -2.39 -4.34 4.98
CA LEU A 119 -1.49 -5.43 5.34
C LEU A 119 -1.07 -6.11 4.04
N ILE A 120 0.22 -6.35 3.91
CA ILE A 120 0.79 -7.26 2.92
C ILE A 120 0.88 -8.61 3.62
N THR A 121 0.20 -9.60 3.05
CA THR A 121 0.01 -10.94 3.65
C THR A 121 0.67 -12.05 2.84
N GLY A 122 1.14 -11.75 1.64
CA GLY A 122 1.86 -12.69 0.78
C GLY A 122 2.95 -11.99 -0.03
N LEU A 123 4.08 -12.68 -0.19
CA LEU A 123 5.20 -12.27 -1.03
C LEU A 123 5.60 -13.38 -2.01
N GLN A 124 6.27 -13.00 -3.08
CA GLN A 124 7.01 -13.87 -3.99
C GLN A 124 8.40 -13.31 -4.26
N GLU A 125 9.30 -14.16 -4.72
CA GLU A 125 10.64 -13.77 -5.11
C GLU A 125 10.63 -12.84 -6.31
N ASP A 126 11.55 -11.88 -6.29
CA ASP A 126 11.88 -11.07 -7.45
C ASP A 126 12.55 -11.93 -8.53
N THR A 127 11.98 -11.93 -9.73
CA THR A 127 12.45 -12.75 -10.86
C THR A 127 13.37 -12.01 -11.82
N THR A 128 13.70 -10.75 -11.53
CA THR A 128 14.56 -9.95 -12.41
C THR A 128 16.04 -10.31 -12.27
N LYS A 129 16.80 -10.03 -13.34
CA LYS A 129 18.22 -10.39 -13.46
C LYS A 129 19.09 -9.96 -12.26
N ASN A 130 18.86 -8.76 -11.71
CA ASN A 130 19.77 -8.15 -10.74
C ASN A 130 19.29 -8.27 -9.29
N SER A 131 18.08 -8.78 -9.04
CA SER A 131 17.44 -8.75 -7.72
C SER A 131 17.97 -9.79 -6.74
N LYS A 132 18.57 -10.88 -7.25
CA LYS A 132 19.01 -12.03 -6.43
C LYS A 132 17.87 -12.67 -5.63
N GLY A 133 16.63 -12.64 -6.14
CA GLY A 133 15.48 -13.30 -5.50
C GLY A 133 14.96 -12.58 -4.24
N GLN A 134 15.27 -11.29 -4.06
CA GLN A 134 14.73 -10.51 -2.93
C GLN A 134 13.20 -10.51 -2.91
N THR A 135 12.60 -10.39 -1.73
CA THR A 135 11.14 -10.43 -1.53
C THR A 135 10.60 -9.18 -0.82
N ASP A 136 11.46 -8.37 -0.19
CA ASP A 136 11.08 -7.23 0.67
C ASP A 136 10.16 -6.21 -0.04
N PRO A 137 8.86 -6.09 0.29
CA PRO A 137 7.88 -5.32 -0.49
C PRO A 137 8.26 -3.84 -0.63
N SER A 138 7.92 -3.23 -1.78
CA SER A 138 8.14 -1.81 -2.02
C SER A 138 7.02 -1.18 -2.84
N ILE A 139 6.48 -0.07 -2.35
CA ILE A 139 5.29 0.59 -2.90
C ILE A 139 5.63 2.05 -3.17
N GLN A 140 5.30 2.52 -4.38
CA GLN A 140 5.47 3.92 -4.78
C GLN A 140 4.35 4.77 -4.17
N GLU A 141 3.09 4.39 -4.39
CA GLU A 141 1.94 5.18 -3.93
C GLU A 141 0.77 4.26 -3.56
N ILE A 142 0.02 4.66 -2.53
CA ILE A 142 -1.29 4.11 -2.15
C ILE A 142 -2.28 5.27 -2.14
N GLU A 143 -3.40 5.06 -2.82
CA GLU A 143 -4.42 6.08 -2.99
C GLU A 143 -5.78 5.51 -2.61
N LEU A 144 -6.52 6.24 -1.76
CA LEU A 144 -7.84 5.83 -1.29
C LEU A 144 -8.90 6.79 -1.82
N TYR A 145 -9.97 6.25 -2.37
CA TYR A 145 -10.99 7.02 -3.08
C TYR A 145 -12.40 6.60 -2.69
N TYR A 146 -13.33 7.54 -2.87
CA TYR A 146 -14.75 7.27 -3.02
C TYR A 146 -15.13 7.49 -4.48
N ARG A 147 -15.64 6.47 -5.18
CA ARG A 147 -15.93 6.48 -6.61
C ARG A 147 -17.31 5.90 -6.92
#